data_AF-A2H917-F1
#
_entry.id   AF-A2H917-F1
#
_cell.length_a   1.000
_cell.length_b   1.000
_cell.length_c   1.000
_cell.angle_alpha   90.00
_cell.angle_beta   90.00
_cell.angle_gamma   90.00
#
_symmetry.space_group_name_H-M   'P 1'
#
loop_
_entity.id
_entity.type
_entity.pdbx_description
1 polymer ?
#
loop_
_entity_poly.entity_id
_entity_poly.type
_entity_poly.pdbx_seq_one_letter_code
_entity_poly.pdbx_strand_id
1 'polypeptide(L)'
;MHYDFFLTNIKNLTEIKMYDLTEYEGLTMSDVKKGKPKKRPYRDESTLTNDQKAILEALKQTGNPALIESFWKDNGEKKFYKKRSGQFWKYLCTLPINLERYQIFNELNKRTATLMTEDNCFVYACIQAGVDGETIDHMREVIRVRDFPQSKVQEISDATGIAFNVTIGYFNDSRHNEIKRYIPKECETVRTIDLLLVEDHYMLNERLPMTTYFVRNYKEILKACGGMNIEKQMKIYTKREDKYVARYDRTTPLWNVMKTLWECKYFEPISYGELFTYTTDLYKQNLAPFKDLSYAPKYCVQLKKKAESKEVNKNKCKFISEHVFFADFECSTDGFHKAFNICYDSEDGSVSESIWGQNCATEFLERLPDKSLIYFHNLNYDINFILRHMTE
;
A
#
# COMPACT_ATOMS: atom_id res chain seq x y z
N MET A 1 -19.62 -8.70 -18.47
CA MET A 1 -18.31 -8.02 -18.55
C MET A 1 -18.52 -6.78 -19.41
N HIS A 2 -18.71 -5.63 -18.76
CA HIS A 2 -18.74 -4.34 -19.47
C HIS A 2 -17.32 -3.80 -19.42
N TYR A 3 -16.63 -3.86 -20.55
CA TYR A 3 -15.32 -3.25 -20.72
C TYR A 3 -15.51 -2.01 -21.57
N ASP A 4 -15.75 -0.87 -20.94
CA ASP A 4 -15.76 0.40 -21.65
C ASP A 4 -14.36 1.02 -21.57
N PHE A 5 -13.70 1.14 -22.72
CA PHE A 5 -12.43 1.85 -22.87
C PHE A 5 -12.59 2.96 -23.91
N PHE A 6 -12.23 4.19 -23.56
CA PHE A 6 -12.12 5.29 -24.52
C PHE A 6 -10.66 5.54 -24.85
N LEU A 7 -10.25 5.15 -26.06
CA LEU A 7 -8.95 5.47 -26.63
C LEU A 7 -9.14 6.57 -27.66
N THR A 8 -8.64 7.77 -27.39
CA THR A 8 -8.66 8.87 -28.37
C THR A 8 -7.24 9.42 -28.58
N ASN A 9 -6.89 9.68 -29.84
CA ASN A 9 -5.67 10.40 -30.27
C ASN A 9 -4.31 9.77 -29.91
N ILE A 10 -4.15 8.44 -30.05
CA ILE A 10 -2.80 7.84 -30.02
C ILE A 10 -2.23 7.82 -31.44
N LYS A 11 -1.44 8.84 -31.81
CA LYS A 11 -0.65 8.82 -33.04
C LYS A 11 0.42 7.73 -32.93
N ASN A 12 0.48 6.83 -33.91
CA ASN A 12 1.40 5.69 -34.03
C ASN A 12 1.06 4.45 -33.16
N LEU A 13 -0.20 4.25 -32.75
CA LEU A 13 -0.62 2.98 -32.16
C LEU A 13 -0.63 1.88 -33.24
N THR A 14 0.27 0.90 -33.13
CA THR A 14 0.37 -0.20 -34.08
C THR A 14 -0.48 -1.42 -33.71
N GLU A 15 -0.70 -1.67 -32.40
CA GLU A 15 -1.45 -2.83 -31.92
C GLU A 15 -2.00 -2.61 -30.51
N ILE A 16 -3.18 -3.19 -30.22
CA ILE A 16 -3.73 -3.32 -28.87
C ILE A 16 -3.86 -4.81 -28.58
N LYS A 17 -3.28 -5.27 -27.46
CA LYS A 17 -3.48 -6.64 -26.94
C LYS A 17 -4.20 -6.57 -25.62
N MET A 18 -5.35 -7.24 -25.55
CA MET A 18 -6.06 -7.49 -24.31
C MET A 18 -5.81 -8.93 -23.87
N TYR A 19 -5.49 -9.12 -22.60
CA TYR A 19 -5.28 -10.45 -22.03
C TYR A 19 -6.34 -10.68 -20.96
N ASP A 20 -7.10 -11.76 -21.10
CA ASP A 20 -8.01 -12.20 -20.05
C ASP A 20 -7.18 -12.80 -18.91
N LEU A 21 -7.10 -12.10 -17.78
CA LEU A 21 -6.37 -12.55 -16.60
C LEU A 21 -6.94 -13.84 -16.00
N THR A 22 -8.19 -14.20 -16.32
CA THR A 22 -8.79 -15.47 -15.90
C THR A 22 -8.31 -16.65 -16.75
N GLU A 23 -7.87 -16.42 -17.99
CA GLU A 23 -7.28 -17.46 -18.86
C GLU A 23 -5.78 -17.69 -18.59
N TYR A 24 -5.09 -16.69 -18.03
CA TYR A 24 -3.66 -16.73 -17.71
C TYR A 24 -3.41 -16.65 -16.20
N GLU A 25 -3.72 -17.74 -15.51
CA GLU A 25 -3.45 -17.89 -14.08
C GLU A 25 -1.93 -17.69 -13.79
N GLY A 26 -1.60 -16.72 -12.95
CA GLY A 26 -0.20 -16.39 -12.61
C GLY A 26 0.54 -15.48 -13.61
N LEU A 27 -0.16 -14.80 -14.53
CA LEU A 27 0.44 -13.79 -15.42
C LEU A 27 1.06 -12.65 -14.62
N THR A 28 2.34 -12.36 -14.85
CA THR A 28 3.03 -11.23 -14.20
C THR A 28 3.13 -10.02 -15.13
N MET A 29 3.22 -8.81 -14.58
CA MET A 29 3.49 -7.59 -15.37
C MET A 29 4.80 -7.66 -16.17
N SER A 30 5.77 -8.46 -15.73
CA SER A 30 6.99 -8.74 -16.50
C SER A 30 6.70 -9.58 -17.75
N ASP A 31 5.75 -10.51 -17.70
CA ASP A 31 5.39 -11.35 -18.85
C ASP A 31 4.63 -10.52 -19.90
N VAL A 32 3.77 -9.61 -19.43
CA VAL A 32 3.06 -8.61 -20.27
C VAL A 32 4.06 -7.68 -20.96
N LYS A 33 5.03 -7.12 -20.23
CA LYS A 33 6.06 -6.23 -20.79
C LYS A 33 6.95 -6.91 -21.85
N LYS A 34 7.13 -8.23 -21.77
CA LYS A 34 7.91 -9.01 -22.74
C LYS A 34 7.09 -9.45 -23.96
N GLY A 35 5.80 -9.11 -24.02
CA GLY A 35 4.91 -9.38 -25.16
C GLY A 35 4.60 -10.86 -25.43
N LYS A 36 4.97 -11.76 -24.50
CA LYS A 36 4.75 -13.21 -24.61
C LYS A 36 4.15 -13.71 -23.29
N PRO A 37 2.82 -13.62 -23.11
CA PRO A 37 2.14 -14.21 -21.96
C PRO A 37 2.44 -15.70 -21.94
N LYS A 38 3.07 -16.18 -20.87
CA LYS A 38 3.28 -17.60 -20.66
C LYS A 38 2.17 -18.11 -19.76
N LYS A 39 1.39 -19.07 -20.25
CA LYS A 39 0.56 -19.89 -19.38
C LYS A 39 1.49 -20.69 -18.47
N ARG A 40 1.48 -20.40 -17.18
CA ARG A 40 2.18 -21.24 -16.20
C ARG A 40 1.15 -22.26 -15.75
N PRO A 41 1.35 -23.57 -15.99
CA PRO A 41 0.43 -24.56 -15.46
C PRO A 41 0.39 -24.42 -13.93
N TYR A 42 -0.81 -24.44 -13.36
CA TYR A 42 -0.99 -24.66 -11.94
C TYR A 42 -0.19 -25.91 -11.57
N ARG A 43 0.82 -25.77 -10.69
CA ARG A 43 1.78 -26.84 -10.31
C ARG A 43 2.90 -27.11 -11.34
N ASP A 44 3.66 -26.08 -11.68
CA ASP A 44 4.83 -26.19 -12.57
C ASP A 44 6.02 -26.88 -11.87
N GLU A 45 6.24 -28.16 -12.19
CA GLU A 45 7.35 -28.97 -11.65
C GLU A 45 8.74 -28.41 -11.97
N SER A 46 8.88 -27.55 -12.99
CA SER A 46 10.17 -26.93 -13.32
C SER A 46 10.65 -25.97 -12.23
N THR A 47 9.76 -25.52 -11.35
CA THR A 47 10.06 -24.62 -10.23
C THR A 47 10.56 -25.34 -8.97
N LEU A 48 10.48 -26.68 -8.93
CA LEU A 48 10.90 -27.50 -7.80
C LEU A 48 12.39 -27.84 -7.86
N THR A 49 13.03 -28.01 -6.70
CA THR A 49 14.38 -28.57 -6.60
C THR A 49 14.41 -30.05 -6.99
N ASN A 50 15.59 -30.61 -7.25
CA ASN A 50 15.73 -32.02 -7.61
C ASN A 50 15.18 -32.96 -6.52
N ASP A 51 15.40 -32.62 -5.24
CA ASP A 51 14.88 -33.39 -4.10
C ASP A 51 13.35 -33.30 -4.02
N GLN A 52 12.79 -32.11 -4.23
CA GLN A 52 11.33 -31.91 -4.26
C GLN A 52 10.69 -32.69 -5.43
N LYS A 53 11.34 -32.76 -6.59
CA LYS A 53 10.89 -33.59 -7.72
C LYS A 53 10.90 -35.07 -7.36
N ALA A 54 11.96 -35.56 -6.72
CA ALA A 54 12.04 -36.96 -6.28
C ALA A 54 10.94 -37.31 -5.27
N ILE A 55 10.65 -36.40 -4.33
CA ILE A 55 9.55 -36.56 -3.36
C ILE A 55 8.19 -36.55 -4.07
N LEU A 56 7.96 -35.61 -4.99
CA LEU A 56 6.71 -35.56 -5.76
C LEU A 56 6.49 -36.85 -6.57
N GLU A 57 7.55 -37.38 -7.18
CA GLU A 57 7.47 -38.61 -7.96
C GLU A 57 7.16 -39.84 -7.09
N ALA A 58 7.78 -39.93 -5.92
CA ALA A 58 7.44 -40.94 -4.92
C ALA A 58 5.97 -40.81 -4.45
N LEU A 59 5.48 -39.59 -4.24
CA LEU A 59 4.09 -39.33 -3.86
C LEU A 59 3.11 -39.71 -4.98
N LYS A 60 3.43 -39.45 -6.25
CA LYS A 60 2.61 -39.89 -7.40
C LYS A 60 2.48 -41.41 -7.44
N GLN A 61 3.54 -42.15 -7.13
CA GLN A 61 3.51 -43.62 -7.08
C GLN A 61 2.60 -44.17 -5.98
N THR A 62 2.37 -43.42 -4.89
CA THR A 62 1.41 -43.82 -3.86
C THR A 62 -0.06 -43.70 -4.30
N GLY A 63 -0.34 -42.96 -5.38
CA GLY A 63 -1.69 -42.75 -5.90
C GLY A 63 -2.63 -41.99 -4.97
N ASN A 64 -2.14 -41.39 -3.87
CA ASN A 64 -2.96 -40.67 -2.90
C ASN A 64 -3.07 -39.17 -3.26
N PRO A 65 -4.24 -38.69 -3.74
CA PRO A 65 -4.38 -37.31 -4.20
C PRO A 65 -4.18 -36.27 -3.09
N ALA A 66 -4.50 -36.61 -1.83
CA ALA A 66 -4.41 -35.69 -0.70
C ALA A 66 -2.94 -35.37 -0.33
N LEU A 67 -2.04 -36.34 -0.48
CA LEU A 67 -0.61 -36.14 -0.22
C LEU A 67 0.08 -35.33 -1.34
N ILE A 68 -0.37 -35.52 -2.58
CA ILE A 68 0.10 -34.70 -3.71
C ILE A 68 -0.39 -33.26 -3.52
N GLU A 69 -1.63 -33.06 -3.07
CA GLU A 69 -2.17 -31.74 -2.77
C GLU A 69 -1.44 -31.04 -1.61
N SER A 70 -1.13 -31.76 -0.52
CA SER A 70 -0.37 -31.19 0.60
C SER A 70 1.06 -30.80 0.19
N PHE A 71 1.71 -31.63 -0.63
CA PHE A 71 3.03 -31.32 -1.16
C PHE A 71 3.04 -30.01 -1.96
N TRP A 72 2.05 -29.81 -2.83
CA TRP A 72 1.93 -28.60 -3.64
C TRP A 72 1.60 -27.36 -2.80
N LYS A 73 0.77 -27.51 -1.75
CA LYS A 73 0.48 -26.46 -0.77
C LYS A 73 1.73 -25.98 -0.03
N ASP A 74 2.64 -26.89 0.28
CA ASP A 74 3.86 -26.58 1.02
C ASP A 74 5.00 -26.08 0.12
N ASN A 75 5.06 -26.53 -1.14
CA ASN A 75 6.23 -26.33 -2.02
C ASN A 75 5.99 -25.54 -3.31
N GLY A 76 4.77 -25.53 -3.87
CA GLY A 76 4.50 -24.86 -5.16
C GLY A 76 3.67 -23.58 -5.07
N GLU A 77 3.02 -23.33 -3.93
CA GLU A 77 2.52 -22.00 -3.66
C GLU A 77 3.72 -21.11 -3.31
N LYS A 78 4.10 -20.20 -4.22
CA LYS A 78 4.63 -18.92 -3.75
C LYS A 78 3.58 -18.42 -2.78
N LYS A 79 3.87 -18.47 -1.48
CA LYS A 79 3.09 -17.79 -0.46
C LYS A 79 3.13 -16.32 -0.83
N PHE A 80 2.18 -15.89 -1.66
CA PHE A 80 1.81 -14.50 -1.77
C PHE A 80 1.22 -14.18 -0.41
N TYR A 81 2.10 -13.83 0.53
CA TYR A 81 1.66 -13.13 1.72
C TYR A 81 0.90 -11.92 1.19
N LYS A 82 -0.44 -11.95 1.29
CA LYS A 82 -1.25 -10.77 1.01
C LYS A 82 -0.61 -9.64 1.82
N LYS A 83 -0.07 -8.64 1.13
CA LYS A 83 0.49 -7.48 1.80
C LYS A 83 -0.65 -6.88 2.60
N ARG A 84 -0.52 -6.91 3.93
CA ARG A 84 -1.48 -6.27 4.82
C ARG A 84 -1.18 -4.78 4.78
N SER A 85 -1.86 -4.08 3.91
CA SER A 85 -1.72 -2.64 3.73
C SER A 85 -3.08 -1.99 3.62
N GLY A 86 -3.13 -0.69 3.94
CA GLY A 86 -4.27 0.14 3.63
C GLY A 86 -4.20 0.58 2.18
N GLN A 87 -5.29 0.45 1.47
CA GLN A 87 -5.53 0.74 0.07
C GLN A 87 -6.95 1.30 -0.08
N PHE A 88 -7.33 1.59 -1.32
CA PHE A 88 -8.65 2.07 -1.69
C PHE A 88 -9.75 1.05 -1.32
N TRP A 89 -10.83 1.52 -0.69
CA TRP A 89 -12.03 0.72 -0.48
C TRP A 89 -12.75 0.48 -1.81
N LYS A 90 -12.89 -0.80 -2.20
CA LYS A 90 -13.22 -1.19 -3.58
C LYS A 90 -14.73 -1.31 -3.86
N TYR A 91 -15.59 -0.89 -2.93
CA TYR A 91 -17.03 -1.15 -2.99
C TYR A 91 -17.90 0.06 -2.62
N LEU A 92 -19.03 0.23 -3.30
CA LEU A 92 -20.14 1.08 -2.85
C LEU A 92 -21.09 0.28 -1.96
N CYS A 93 -21.71 0.94 -0.99
CA CYS A 93 -22.74 0.37 -0.14
C CYS A 93 -24.13 0.71 -0.71
N THR A 94 -24.83 -0.27 -1.26
CA THR A 94 -26.17 -0.10 -1.85
C THR A 94 -27.28 0.05 -0.81
N LEU A 95 -27.03 -0.35 0.45
CA LEU A 95 -27.94 -0.07 1.55
C LEU A 95 -27.83 1.42 1.90
N PRO A 96 -28.93 2.21 1.94
CA PRO A 96 -28.87 3.66 2.11
C PRO A 96 -28.61 4.08 3.57
N ILE A 97 -27.46 3.67 4.10
CA ILE A 97 -26.95 4.04 5.42
C ILE A 97 -25.67 4.85 5.27
N ASN A 98 -25.49 5.83 6.15
CA ASN A 98 -24.28 6.65 6.16
C ASN A 98 -23.11 5.90 6.84
N LEU A 99 -22.10 5.54 6.04
CA LEU A 99 -20.84 4.96 6.50
C LEU A 99 -19.62 5.78 6.07
N GLU A 100 -19.81 7.07 5.75
CA GLU A 100 -18.75 7.95 5.24
C GLU A 100 -17.62 8.14 6.27
N ARG A 101 -17.94 8.02 7.57
CA ARG A 101 -16.95 8.01 8.67
C ARG A 101 -15.90 6.89 8.54
N TYR A 102 -16.16 5.87 7.73
CA TYR A 102 -15.24 4.76 7.45
C TYR A 102 -14.77 4.75 5.98
N GLN A 103 -14.96 5.85 5.24
CA GLN A 103 -14.75 5.96 3.79
C GLN A 103 -15.53 4.93 2.96
N ILE A 104 -16.72 4.54 3.44
CA ILE A 104 -17.65 3.68 2.69
C ILE A 104 -18.82 4.54 2.23
N PHE A 105 -18.99 4.66 0.92
CA PHE A 105 -19.95 5.57 0.30
C PHE A 105 -21.10 4.81 -0.36
N ASN A 106 -22.28 5.44 -0.43
CA ASN A 106 -23.43 4.87 -1.15
C ASN A 106 -23.37 5.16 -2.66
N GLU A 107 -22.67 6.22 -3.05
CA GLU A 107 -22.56 6.67 -4.43
C GLU A 107 -21.17 7.23 -4.73
N LEU A 108 -20.80 7.15 -6.00
CA LEU A 108 -19.57 7.73 -6.50
C LEU A 108 -19.86 9.04 -7.24
N ASN A 109 -19.35 10.14 -6.70
CA ASN A 109 -19.45 11.47 -7.26
C ASN A 109 -18.15 12.24 -7.00
N LYS A 110 -18.04 13.49 -7.48
CA LYS A 110 -16.82 14.30 -7.31
C LYS A 110 -16.43 14.47 -5.83
N ARG A 111 -17.40 14.67 -4.93
CA ARG A 111 -17.15 14.83 -3.48
C ARG A 111 -16.62 13.55 -2.86
N THR A 112 -17.31 12.43 -3.08
CA THR A 112 -16.91 11.15 -2.49
C THR A 112 -15.59 10.68 -3.07
N ALA A 113 -15.35 10.89 -4.36
CA ALA A 113 -14.03 10.68 -4.98
C ALA A 113 -12.94 11.50 -4.28
N THR A 114 -13.13 12.81 -4.07
CA THR A 114 -12.15 13.64 -3.34
C THR A 114 -11.86 13.05 -1.95
N LEU A 115 -12.89 12.76 -1.16
CA LEU A 115 -12.73 12.17 0.19
C LEU A 115 -12.03 10.80 0.18
N MET A 116 -12.20 10.00 -0.87
CA MET A 116 -11.50 8.73 -1.06
C MET A 116 -10.04 8.89 -1.49
N THR A 117 -9.67 10.05 -2.04
CA THR A 117 -8.36 10.27 -2.67
C THR A 117 -7.44 11.21 -1.94
N GLU A 118 -7.97 12.11 -1.13
CA GLU A 118 -7.23 13.18 -0.47
C GLU A 118 -6.28 12.62 0.60
N ASP A 119 -6.82 11.80 1.50
CA ASP A 119 -6.09 11.21 2.62
C ASP A 119 -5.94 9.69 2.48
N ASN A 120 -4.85 9.17 3.02
CA ASN A 120 -4.71 7.73 3.22
C ASN A 120 -5.80 7.23 4.19
N CYS A 121 -6.37 6.05 3.97
CA CYS A 121 -7.39 5.48 4.86
C CYS A 121 -6.96 5.38 6.34
N PHE A 122 -5.69 5.14 6.60
CA PHE A 122 -5.13 5.16 7.95
C PHE A 122 -5.20 6.57 8.58
N VAL A 123 -4.79 7.59 7.82
CA VAL A 123 -4.83 9.00 8.25
C VAL A 123 -6.28 9.45 8.42
N TYR A 124 -7.16 9.10 7.48
CA TYR A 124 -8.58 9.40 7.57
C TYR A 124 -9.22 8.79 8.83
N ALA A 125 -8.91 7.52 9.15
CA ALA A 125 -9.39 6.91 10.39
C ALA A 125 -8.89 7.67 11.64
N CYS A 126 -7.66 8.19 11.63
CA CYS A 126 -7.12 9.02 12.71
C CYS A 126 -7.82 10.39 12.80
N ILE A 127 -8.16 11.02 11.67
CA ILE A 127 -8.97 12.25 11.62
C ILE A 127 -10.33 11.99 12.27
N GLN A 128 -10.98 10.88 11.90
CA GLN A 128 -12.30 10.51 12.44
C GLN A 128 -12.25 10.12 13.93
N ALA A 129 -11.10 9.65 14.42
CA ALA A 129 -10.83 9.43 15.83
C ALA A 129 -10.58 10.72 16.63
N GLY A 130 -10.53 11.88 15.99
CA GLY A 130 -10.32 13.18 16.63
C GLY A 130 -8.88 13.41 17.07
N VAL A 131 -7.90 12.96 16.29
CA VAL A 131 -6.49 13.34 16.44
C VAL A 131 -6.32 14.82 16.05
N ASP A 132 -5.44 15.54 16.74
CA ASP A 132 -5.21 16.98 16.50
C ASP A 132 -4.58 17.25 15.13
N GLY A 133 -4.83 18.44 14.59
CA GLY A 133 -4.39 18.82 13.25
C GLY A 133 -2.87 18.71 13.05
N GLU A 134 -2.07 19.15 14.01
CA GLU A 134 -0.60 19.08 13.90
C GLU A 134 -0.10 17.64 13.79
N THR A 135 -0.68 16.73 14.57
CA THR A 135 -0.35 15.30 14.48
C THR A 135 -0.80 14.70 13.14
N ILE A 136 -1.97 15.08 12.64
CA ILE A 136 -2.46 14.64 11.32
C ILE A 136 -1.55 15.15 10.19
N ASP A 137 -1.12 16.40 10.23
CA ASP A 137 -0.26 16.98 9.20
C ASP A 137 1.10 16.27 9.18
N HIS A 138 1.65 15.92 10.35
CA HIS A 138 2.82 15.06 10.42
C HIS A 138 2.58 13.66 9.84
N MET A 139 1.42 13.04 10.11
CA MET A 139 1.09 11.75 9.48
C MET A 139 1.01 11.87 7.95
N ARG A 140 0.52 13.00 7.40
CA ARG A 140 0.48 13.28 5.95
C ARG A 140 1.87 13.54 5.36
N GLU A 141 2.80 14.11 6.12
CA GLU A 141 4.20 14.24 5.72
C GLU A 141 4.87 12.87 5.55
N VAL A 142 4.60 11.94 6.47
CA VAL A 142 5.22 10.61 6.48
C VAL A 142 4.52 9.65 5.52
N ILE A 143 3.19 9.63 5.52
CA ILE A 143 2.37 8.74 4.71
C ILE A 143 2.00 9.48 3.42
N ARG A 144 2.88 9.38 2.41
CA ARG A 144 2.72 10.04 1.09
C ARG A 144 2.11 9.16 0.02
N VAL A 145 2.01 7.86 0.31
CA VAL A 145 1.49 6.86 -0.60
C VAL A 145 0.17 6.31 -0.08
N ARG A 146 -0.69 5.88 -1.01
CA ARG A 146 -1.94 5.22 -0.64
C ARG A 146 -1.74 3.85 -0.03
N ASP A 147 -0.78 3.08 -0.54
CA ASP A 147 -0.46 1.75 -0.03
C ASP A 147 0.35 1.87 1.26
N PHE A 148 -0.32 1.90 2.42
CA PHE A 148 0.34 2.03 3.72
C PHE A 148 0.46 0.67 4.42
N PRO A 149 1.67 0.07 4.48
CA PRO A 149 1.85 -1.27 5.02
C PRO A 149 1.78 -1.29 6.55
N GLN A 150 1.21 -2.36 7.09
CA GLN A 150 1.09 -2.58 8.53
C GLN A 150 2.46 -2.55 9.27
N SER A 151 3.55 -2.92 8.60
CA SER A 151 4.90 -2.89 9.18
C SER A 151 5.37 -1.47 9.55
N LYS A 152 4.78 -0.43 8.97
CA LYS A 152 5.12 0.97 9.20
C LYS A 152 4.27 1.65 10.28
N VAL A 153 3.23 0.97 10.78
CA VAL A 153 2.36 1.51 11.84
C VAL A 153 3.14 1.76 13.14
N GLN A 154 4.14 0.92 13.44
CA GLN A 154 4.98 1.12 14.62
C GLN A 154 5.76 2.44 14.56
N GLU A 155 6.29 2.81 13.39
CA GLU A 155 7.04 4.08 13.22
C GLU A 155 6.14 5.29 13.49
N ILE A 156 4.88 5.25 13.05
CA ILE A 156 3.89 6.29 13.35
C ILE A 156 3.52 6.31 14.83
N SER A 157 3.38 5.14 15.45
CA SER A 157 3.09 5.02 16.89
C SER A 157 4.19 5.66 17.73
N ASP A 158 5.45 5.33 17.43
CA ASP A 158 6.63 5.86 18.13
C ASP A 158 6.77 7.38 17.95
N ALA A 159 6.50 7.91 16.74
CA ALA A 159 6.59 9.33 16.44
C ALA A 159 5.48 10.17 17.08
N THR A 160 4.25 9.63 17.17
CA THR A 160 3.07 10.40 17.60
C THR A 160 2.66 10.17 19.05
N GLY A 161 3.18 9.12 19.71
CA GLY A 161 2.74 8.71 21.04
C GLY A 161 1.35 8.09 21.08
N ILE A 162 0.79 7.75 19.92
CA ILE A 162 -0.52 7.09 19.80
C ILE A 162 -0.31 5.59 19.71
N ALA A 163 -0.97 4.83 20.59
CA ALA A 163 -1.06 3.38 20.46
C ALA A 163 -2.16 2.98 19.47
N PHE A 164 -1.89 2.00 18.61
CA PHE A 164 -2.84 1.49 17.63
C PHE A 164 -3.15 0.01 17.87
N ASN A 165 -4.42 -0.33 18.01
CA ASN A 165 -4.89 -1.71 18.01
C ASN A 165 -5.55 -2.01 16.68
N VAL A 166 -4.91 -2.79 15.82
CA VAL A 166 -5.43 -3.14 14.49
C VAL A 166 -6.06 -4.53 14.54
N THR A 167 -7.38 -4.60 14.51
CA THR A 167 -8.13 -5.85 14.31
C THR A 167 -8.19 -6.18 12.81
N ILE A 168 -7.78 -7.39 12.43
CA ILE A 168 -7.79 -7.83 11.04
C ILE A 168 -9.01 -8.71 10.78
N GLY A 169 -9.79 -8.35 9.77
CA GLY A 169 -10.99 -9.06 9.35
C GLY A 169 -10.92 -9.50 7.89
N TYR A 170 -11.42 -10.70 7.62
CA TYR A 170 -11.51 -11.28 6.28
C TYR A 170 -12.93 -11.79 6.05
N PHE A 171 -13.60 -11.38 4.99
CA PHE A 171 -14.99 -11.80 4.75
C PHE A 171 -15.11 -13.31 4.51
N ASN A 172 -14.14 -13.89 3.81
CA ASN A 172 -14.15 -15.29 3.38
C ASN A 172 -13.30 -16.22 4.26
N ASP A 173 -12.66 -15.72 5.31
CA ASP A 173 -11.81 -16.53 6.20
C ASP A 173 -12.38 -16.52 7.63
N SER A 174 -12.47 -17.70 8.24
CA SER A 174 -12.89 -17.86 9.63
C SER A 174 -11.81 -17.42 10.62
N ARG A 175 -10.58 -17.14 10.18
CA ARG A 175 -9.48 -16.48 10.92
C ARG A 175 -9.76 -15.00 11.17
N HIS A 176 -10.90 -14.71 11.76
CA HIS A 176 -11.25 -13.38 12.24
C HIS A 176 -10.55 -13.12 13.59
N ASN A 177 -10.17 -11.87 13.82
CA ASN A 177 -9.72 -11.33 15.12
C ASN A 177 -8.23 -11.49 15.45
N GLU A 178 -7.32 -11.60 14.48
CA GLU A 178 -5.93 -11.30 14.80
C GLU A 178 -5.83 -9.80 15.15
N ILE A 179 -5.50 -9.51 16.40
CA ILE A 179 -5.28 -8.15 16.88
C ILE A 179 -3.78 -7.92 16.92
N LYS A 180 -3.32 -6.96 16.11
CA LYS A 180 -1.94 -6.43 16.18
C LYS A 180 -1.95 -5.16 17.01
N ARG A 181 -1.08 -5.10 18.02
CA ARG A 181 -0.93 -3.94 18.88
C ARG A 181 0.40 -3.24 18.57
N TYR A 182 0.32 -1.94 18.36
CA TYR A 182 1.45 -1.04 18.16
C TYR A 182 1.44 -0.07 19.33
N ILE A 183 2.42 -0.21 20.21
CA ILE A 183 2.53 0.62 21.41
C ILE A 183 3.80 1.45 21.24
N PRO A 184 3.76 2.77 21.49
CA PRO A 184 4.94 3.61 21.42
C PRO A 184 6.04 3.09 22.34
N LYS A 185 7.26 2.98 21.82
CA LYS A 185 8.45 2.51 22.55
C LYS A 185 9.31 3.65 23.07
N GLU A 186 9.28 4.79 22.39
CA GLU A 186 10.15 5.94 22.67
C GLU A 186 9.47 7.02 23.52
N CYS A 187 8.16 6.94 23.72
CA CYS A 187 7.38 7.93 24.46
C CYS A 187 6.19 7.31 25.21
N GLU A 188 5.61 8.08 26.14
CA GLU A 188 4.40 7.66 26.86
C GLU A 188 3.19 7.63 25.92
N THR A 189 2.29 6.66 26.16
CA THR A 189 1.07 6.53 25.36
C THR A 189 0.07 7.62 25.75
N VAL A 190 -0.13 8.58 24.84
CA VAL A 190 -1.06 9.71 25.04
C VAL A 190 -2.52 9.27 24.79
N ARG A 191 -2.71 8.35 23.84
CA ARG A 191 -4.02 7.86 23.42
C ARG A 191 -3.89 6.48 22.78
N THR A 192 -4.97 5.70 22.83
CA THR A 192 -5.14 4.48 22.06
C THR A 192 -6.25 4.64 21.01
N ILE A 193 -6.00 4.19 19.78
CA ILE A 193 -6.98 4.15 18.68
C ILE A 193 -7.18 2.71 18.23
N ASP A 194 -8.43 2.26 18.23
CA ASP A 194 -8.81 0.96 17.71
C ASP A 194 -9.17 1.07 16.23
N LEU A 195 -8.46 0.31 15.39
CA LEU A 195 -8.62 0.26 13.94
C LEU A 195 -9.06 -1.12 13.49
N LEU A 196 -9.80 -1.16 12.39
CA LEU A 196 -10.22 -2.36 11.69
C LEU A 196 -9.57 -2.35 10.30
N LEU A 197 -8.90 -3.43 9.94
CA LEU A 197 -8.31 -3.65 8.62
C LEU A 197 -9.09 -4.76 7.90
N VAL A 198 -9.84 -4.41 6.86
CA VAL A 198 -10.67 -5.34 6.07
C VAL A 198 -10.50 -5.02 4.59
N GLU A 199 -10.31 -6.06 3.76
CA GLU A 199 -10.09 -5.93 2.30
C GLU A 199 -9.05 -4.85 1.94
N ASP A 200 -7.93 -4.89 2.65
CA ASP A 200 -6.83 -3.93 2.51
C ASP A 200 -7.26 -2.47 2.77
N HIS A 201 -8.17 -2.20 3.71
CA HIS A 201 -8.60 -0.83 4.04
C HIS A 201 -8.67 -0.61 5.56
N TYR A 202 -8.02 0.45 6.04
CA TYR A 202 -8.10 0.85 7.45
C TYR A 202 -9.34 1.69 7.71
N MET A 203 -10.06 1.36 8.76
CA MET A 203 -11.21 2.13 9.25
C MET A 203 -11.22 2.16 10.77
N LEU A 204 -11.94 3.13 11.35
CA LEU A 204 -12.10 3.21 12.80
C LEU A 204 -12.94 2.03 13.32
N ASN A 205 -12.44 1.31 14.33
CA ASN A 205 -13.15 0.16 14.90
C ASN A 205 -14.06 0.61 16.05
N GLU A 206 -15.28 1.03 15.72
CA GLU A 206 -16.27 1.47 16.70
C GLU A 206 -17.58 0.67 16.61
N ARG A 207 -18.53 1.00 17.48
CA ARG A 207 -19.86 0.39 17.49
C ARG A 207 -20.87 1.34 16.85
N LEU A 208 -21.64 0.83 15.90
CA LEU A 208 -22.68 1.61 15.23
C LEU A 208 -24.02 1.51 15.96
N PRO A 209 -24.81 2.59 15.98
CA PRO A 209 -26.15 2.63 16.56
C PRO A 209 -27.19 1.91 15.68
N MET A 210 -26.89 0.71 15.18
CA MET A 210 -27.77 -0.08 14.33
C MET A 210 -27.69 -1.57 14.67
N THR A 211 -28.60 -2.36 14.12
CA THR A 211 -28.63 -3.83 14.31
C THR A 211 -28.30 -4.56 13.01
N THR A 212 -27.76 -5.78 13.13
CA THR A 212 -27.62 -6.67 11.98
C THR A 212 -28.96 -7.19 11.46
N TYR A 213 -30.00 -7.22 12.31
CA TYR A 213 -31.36 -7.59 11.93
C TYR A 213 -31.94 -6.60 10.92
N PHE A 214 -31.75 -5.30 11.14
CA PHE A 214 -32.15 -4.26 10.20
C PHE A 214 -31.51 -4.47 8.82
N VAL A 215 -30.20 -4.74 8.77
CA VAL A 215 -29.48 -4.96 7.50
C VAL A 215 -30.07 -6.16 6.74
N ARG A 216 -30.29 -7.28 7.44
CA ARG A 216 -30.83 -8.53 6.85
C ARG A 216 -32.25 -8.37 6.34
N ASN A 217 -33.10 -7.62 7.05
CA ASN A 217 -34.53 -7.50 6.78
C ASN A 217 -34.93 -6.13 6.21
N TYR A 218 -33.98 -5.33 5.70
CA TYR A 218 -34.21 -3.96 5.26
C TYR A 218 -35.40 -3.82 4.31
N LYS A 219 -35.50 -4.67 3.28
CA LYS A 219 -36.58 -4.61 2.28
C LYS A 219 -37.97 -4.82 2.89
N GLU A 220 -38.08 -5.69 3.89
CA GLU A 220 -39.35 -5.98 4.58
C GLU A 220 -39.71 -4.84 5.54
N ILE A 221 -38.72 -4.36 6.29
CA ILE A 221 -38.88 -3.23 7.21
C ILE A 221 -39.28 -1.97 6.44
N LEU A 222 -38.68 -1.70 5.28
CA LEU A 222 -39.03 -0.56 4.44
C LEU A 222 -40.48 -0.62 3.96
N LYS A 223 -40.99 -1.82 3.61
CA LYS A 223 -42.39 -2.00 3.20
C LYS A 223 -43.36 -1.78 4.36
N ALA A 224 -43.05 -2.31 5.54
CA ALA A 224 -43.95 -2.25 6.69
C ALA A 224 -43.84 -0.95 7.52
N CYS A 225 -42.68 -0.31 7.50
CA CYS A 225 -42.33 0.84 8.32
C CYS A 225 -41.80 2.02 7.50
N GLY A 226 -42.09 2.09 6.20
CA GLY A 226 -41.55 3.11 5.29
C GLY A 226 -41.84 4.57 5.68
N GLY A 227 -42.90 4.82 6.45
CA GLY A 227 -43.18 6.15 7.02
C GLY A 227 -42.31 6.54 8.22
N MET A 228 -41.47 5.63 8.73
CA MET A 228 -40.55 5.88 9.84
C MET A 228 -39.19 6.33 9.32
N ASN A 229 -38.55 7.29 10.01
CA ASN A 229 -37.15 7.66 9.73
C ASN A 229 -36.23 6.42 9.78
N ILE A 230 -35.33 6.31 8.79
CA ILE A 230 -34.33 5.24 8.67
C ILE A 230 -33.50 5.03 9.94
N GLU A 231 -33.16 6.08 10.69
CA GLU A 231 -32.41 5.96 11.94
C GLU A 231 -33.17 5.16 13.00
N LYS A 232 -34.50 5.30 13.05
CA LYS A 232 -35.35 4.51 13.94
C LYS A 232 -35.51 3.08 13.41
N GLN A 233 -35.60 2.91 12.09
CA GLN A 233 -35.63 1.58 11.48
C GLN A 233 -34.35 0.79 11.76
N MET A 234 -33.18 1.45 11.76
CA MET A 234 -31.87 0.88 12.10
C MET A 234 -31.82 0.28 13.51
N LYS A 235 -32.71 0.71 14.42
CA LYS A 235 -32.83 0.20 15.80
C LYS A 235 -33.68 -1.06 15.93
N ILE A 236 -34.39 -1.48 14.87
CA ILE A 236 -35.22 -2.69 14.87
C ILE A 236 -34.31 -3.90 15.02
N TYR A 237 -34.53 -4.73 16.04
CA TYR A 237 -33.67 -5.89 16.31
C TYR A 237 -34.38 -7.23 16.18
N THR A 238 -35.70 -7.25 16.11
CA THR A 238 -36.53 -8.45 16.00
C THR A 238 -37.95 -8.08 15.58
N LYS A 239 -38.73 -9.09 15.19
CA LYS A 239 -40.16 -9.01 14.95
C LYS A 239 -40.86 -10.00 15.89
N ARG A 240 -41.84 -9.54 16.66
CA ARG A 240 -42.64 -10.34 17.61
C ARG A 240 -44.11 -10.05 17.37
N GLU A 241 -44.94 -11.09 17.26
CA GLU A 241 -46.40 -10.96 17.08
C GLU A 241 -46.76 -9.95 15.96
N ASP A 242 -46.07 -10.08 14.82
CA ASP A 242 -46.16 -9.17 13.68
C ASP A 242 -45.78 -7.70 13.88
N LYS A 243 -45.27 -7.33 15.06
CA LYS A 243 -44.75 -6.00 15.37
C LYS A 243 -43.23 -5.98 15.38
N TYR A 244 -42.65 -4.98 14.72
CA TYR A 244 -41.22 -4.72 14.79
C TYR A 244 -40.87 -4.09 16.15
N VAL A 245 -39.84 -4.63 16.80
CA VAL A 245 -39.37 -4.13 18.10
C VAL A 245 -38.03 -3.43 17.92
N ALA A 246 -37.97 -2.16 18.32
CA ALA A 246 -36.77 -1.34 18.29
C ALA A 246 -36.10 -1.25 19.68
N ARG A 247 -34.77 -1.22 19.70
CA ARG A 247 -33.96 -0.92 20.90
C ARG A 247 -32.95 0.18 20.60
N TYR A 248 -33.12 1.33 21.24
CA TYR A 248 -32.32 2.53 20.97
C TYR A 248 -30.92 2.49 21.57
N ASP A 249 -30.76 1.82 22.70
CA ASP A 249 -29.51 1.56 23.42
C ASP A 249 -28.59 0.58 22.69
N ARG A 250 -29.15 -0.26 21.82
CA ARG A 250 -28.39 -1.31 21.15
C ARG A 250 -27.45 -0.73 20.10
N THR A 251 -26.19 -1.14 20.20
CA THR A 251 -25.14 -0.87 19.22
C THR A 251 -24.50 -2.18 18.76
N THR A 252 -23.96 -2.20 17.54
CA THR A 252 -23.33 -3.38 16.93
C THR A 252 -21.89 -3.03 16.52
N PRO A 253 -20.88 -3.90 16.76
CA PRO A 253 -19.53 -3.68 16.26
C PRO A 253 -19.50 -3.49 14.75
N LEU A 254 -18.68 -2.56 14.25
CA LEU A 254 -18.52 -2.30 12.81
C LEU A 254 -18.25 -3.58 12.03
N TRP A 255 -17.36 -4.44 12.51
CA TRP A 255 -17.08 -5.74 11.88
C TRP A 255 -18.34 -6.57 11.62
N ASN A 256 -19.26 -6.66 12.59
CA ASN A 256 -20.48 -7.44 12.45
C ASN A 256 -21.44 -6.82 11.42
N VAL A 257 -21.49 -5.48 11.35
CA VAL A 257 -22.27 -4.75 10.34
C VAL A 257 -21.67 -5.01 8.96
N MET A 258 -20.36 -4.84 8.79
CA MET A 258 -19.64 -5.08 7.54
C MET A 258 -19.82 -6.51 7.04
N LYS A 259 -19.65 -7.50 7.92
CA LYS A 259 -19.87 -8.91 7.59
C LYS A 259 -21.31 -9.16 7.14
N THR A 260 -22.28 -8.56 7.82
CA THR A 260 -23.70 -8.71 7.44
C THR A 260 -24.00 -8.04 6.09
N LEU A 261 -23.43 -6.86 5.82
CA LEU A 261 -23.55 -6.18 4.53
C LEU A 261 -22.97 -7.02 3.40
N TRP A 262 -21.83 -7.66 3.63
CA TRP A 262 -21.21 -8.59 2.70
C TRP A 262 -22.06 -9.83 2.45
N GLU A 263 -22.53 -10.51 3.51
CA GLU A 263 -23.43 -11.67 3.43
C GLU A 263 -24.73 -11.36 2.66
N CYS A 264 -25.28 -10.16 2.86
CA CYS A 264 -26.50 -9.70 2.19
C CYS A 264 -26.27 -9.08 0.80
N LYS A 265 -25.03 -9.09 0.29
CA LYS A 265 -24.64 -8.56 -1.03
C LYS A 265 -24.99 -7.07 -1.22
N TYR A 266 -24.84 -6.27 -0.17
CA TYR A 266 -25.01 -4.82 -0.27
C TYR A 266 -23.76 -4.10 -0.79
N PHE A 267 -22.63 -4.79 -0.98
CA PHE A 267 -21.43 -4.22 -1.56
C PHE A 267 -21.38 -4.44 -3.07
N GLU A 268 -21.35 -3.35 -3.82
CA GLU A 268 -21.20 -3.33 -5.27
C GLU A 268 -19.78 -2.87 -5.63
N PRO A 269 -19.03 -3.60 -6.46
CA PRO A 269 -17.66 -3.22 -6.79
C PRO A 269 -17.62 -1.92 -7.58
N ILE A 270 -16.69 -1.04 -7.22
CA ILE A 270 -16.41 0.19 -7.99
C ILE A 270 -15.53 -0.18 -9.19
N SER A 271 -15.95 0.19 -10.40
CA SER A 271 -15.05 0.04 -11.55
C SER A 271 -14.00 1.15 -11.56
N TYR A 272 -12.79 0.82 -12.01
CA TYR A 272 -11.72 1.82 -12.15
C TYR A 272 -12.14 2.96 -13.10
N GLY A 273 -12.89 2.67 -14.18
CA GLY A 273 -13.35 3.67 -15.14
C GLY A 273 -14.28 4.73 -14.53
N GLU A 274 -15.24 4.31 -13.70
CA GLU A 274 -16.13 5.24 -13.00
C GLU A 274 -15.35 6.15 -12.05
N LEU A 275 -14.34 5.63 -11.38
CA LEU A 275 -13.48 6.40 -10.48
C LEU A 275 -12.57 7.39 -11.22
N PHE A 276 -12.03 6.99 -12.37
CA PHE A 276 -11.22 7.86 -13.24
C PHE A 276 -12.00 9.04 -13.80
N THR A 277 -13.32 8.92 -13.89
CA THR A 277 -14.20 10.04 -14.29
C THR A 277 -14.07 11.22 -13.32
N TYR A 278 -13.72 10.95 -12.06
CA TYR A 278 -13.71 11.97 -11.00
C TYR A 278 -12.31 12.33 -10.50
N THR A 279 -11.29 11.50 -10.73
CA THR A 279 -9.92 11.73 -10.21
C THR A 279 -8.86 10.99 -11.02
N THR A 280 -7.78 11.70 -11.38
CA THR A 280 -6.60 11.13 -12.05
C THR A 280 -5.49 10.73 -11.07
N ASP A 281 -5.63 11.10 -9.80
CA ASP A 281 -4.60 10.93 -8.76
C ASP A 281 -4.37 9.47 -8.35
N LEU A 282 -5.32 8.57 -8.66
CA LEU A 282 -5.11 7.12 -8.50
C LEU A 282 -3.93 6.60 -9.31
N TYR A 283 -3.65 7.17 -10.48
CA TYR A 283 -2.58 6.70 -11.34
C TYR A 283 -1.19 6.98 -10.76
N LYS A 284 -1.07 8.05 -9.97
CA LYS A 284 0.20 8.47 -9.36
C LYS A 284 0.47 7.77 -8.03
N GLN A 285 -0.54 7.14 -7.42
CA GLN A 285 -0.53 6.65 -6.03
C GLN A 285 -0.11 7.70 -4.98
N ASN A 286 0.00 8.95 -5.39
CA ASN A 286 0.41 10.08 -4.57
C ASN A 286 -0.84 10.66 -3.91
N LEU A 287 -0.71 11.03 -2.64
CA LEU A 287 -1.72 11.78 -1.92
C LEU A 287 -1.66 13.27 -2.28
N ALA A 288 -2.64 14.04 -1.80
CA ALA A 288 -2.72 15.47 -2.06
C ALA A 288 -1.39 16.18 -1.73
N PRO A 289 -0.96 17.16 -2.55
CA PRO A 289 0.25 17.93 -2.29
C PRO A 289 0.13 18.73 -0.99
N PHE A 290 1.27 19.14 -0.43
CA PHE A 290 1.31 19.98 0.78
C PHE A 290 0.52 21.28 0.55
N LYS A 291 -0.23 21.70 1.57
CA LYS A 291 -1.02 22.92 1.52
C LYS A 291 -0.13 24.17 1.55
N ASP A 292 0.94 24.12 2.33
CA ASP A 292 1.98 25.15 2.43
C ASP A 292 3.32 24.52 2.87
N LEU A 293 4.33 25.35 3.13
CA LEU A 293 5.67 24.94 3.59
C LEU A 293 5.82 25.08 5.12
N SER A 294 4.72 25.28 5.86
CA SER A 294 4.76 25.29 7.31
C SER A 294 5.00 23.87 7.84
N TYR A 295 5.72 23.74 8.95
CA TYR A 295 6.03 22.46 9.55
C TYR A 295 5.81 22.53 11.06
N ALA A 296 5.42 21.41 11.67
CA ALA A 296 5.21 21.32 13.10
C ALA A 296 6.56 21.21 13.83
N PRO A 297 7.01 22.24 14.59
CA PRO A 297 8.34 22.22 15.20
C PRO A 297 8.58 20.99 16.08
N LYS A 298 7.53 20.53 16.80
CA LYS A 298 7.59 19.35 17.68
C LYS A 298 8.10 18.07 16.98
N TYR A 299 7.84 17.91 15.69
CA TYR A 299 8.28 16.76 14.91
C TYR A 299 9.54 17.05 14.08
N CYS A 300 9.77 18.30 13.70
CA CYS A 300 10.83 18.66 12.75
C CYS A 300 12.12 19.19 13.42
N VAL A 301 12.12 19.43 14.73
CA VAL A 301 13.31 19.88 15.49
C VAL A 301 13.91 18.77 16.34
N GLN A 302 14.19 17.61 15.75
CA GLN A 302 14.92 16.56 16.45
C GLN A 302 16.43 16.78 16.33
N LEU A 303 17.12 16.81 17.48
CA LEU A 303 18.58 16.75 17.51
C LEU A 303 19.04 15.46 16.84
N LYS A 304 19.88 15.58 15.80
CA LYS A 304 20.45 14.43 15.10
C LYS A 304 21.16 13.54 16.12
N LYS A 305 20.57 12.39 16.48
CA LYS A 305 21.22 11.40 17.36
C LYS A 305 22.58 11.07 16.73
N LYS A 306 23.65 11.06 17.53
CA LYS A 306 24.96 10.58 17.06
C LYS A 306 24.74 9.19 16.49
N ALA A 307 25.22 8.93 15.28
CA ALA A 307 25.09 7.63 14.66
C ALA A 307 25.72 6.59 15.59
N GLU A 308 24.89 5.77 16.23
CA GLU A 308 25.38 4.55 16.86
C GLU A 308 25.93 3.69 15.73
N SER A 309 27.22 3.35 15.81
CA SER A 309 27.85 2.44 14.88
C SER A 309 27.11 1.12 14.95
N LYS A 310 26.14 0.90 14.06
CA LYS A 310 25.60 -0.43 13.83
C LYS A 310 26.80 -1.28 13.46
N GLU A 311 27.12 -2.28 14.28
CA GLU A 311 28.13 -3.27 13.93
C GLU A 311 27.74 -3.85 12.57
N VAL A 312 28.42 -3.38 11.53
CA VAL A 312 28.25 -3.90 10.18
C VAL A 312 28.76 -5.32 10.27
N ASN A 313 27.85 -6.29 10.10
CA ASN A 313 28.21 -7.69 10.02
C ASN A 313 29.05 -7.87 8.74
N LYS A 314 30.38 -7.71 8.86
CA LYS A 314 31.36 -7.66 7.76
C LYS A 314 31.25 -8.88 6.84
N ASN A 315 30.69 -9.99 7.33
CA ASN A 315 30.48 -11.23 6.59
C ASN A 315 29.40 -11.15 5.48
N LYS A 316 28.65 -10.05 5.34
CA LYS A 316 27.65 -9.85 4.26
C LYS A 316 28.05 -8.82 3.20
N CYS A 317 29.16 -8.09 3.37
CA CYS A 317 29.67 -7.19 2.34
C CYS A 317 30.51 -7.98 1.33
N LYS A 318 29.97 -8.21 0.12
CA LYS A 318 30.69 -8.86 -0.99
C LYS A 318 31.76 -7.98 -1.64
N PHE A 319 31.85 -6.71 -1.24
CA PHE A 319 32.80 -5.74 -1.78
C PHE A 319 33.61 -5.17 -0.62
N ILE A 320 34.93 -5.27 -0.73
CA ILE A 320 35.90 -4.66 0.18
C ILE A 320 36.58 -3.58 -0.65
N SER A 321 36.30 -2.31 -0.35
CA SER A 321 36.91 -1.16 -1.03
C SER A 321 38.36 -1.02 -0.58
N GLU A 322 39.27 -0.81 -1.53
CA GLU A 322 40.68 -0.53 -1.26
C GLU A 322 40.98 0.98 -1.28
N HIS A 323 40.13 1.75 -1.98
CA HIS A 323 40.23 3.20 -2.08
C HIS A 323 38.87 3.86 -1.83
N VAL A 324 38.86 5.00 -1.16
CA VAL A 324 37.63 5.76 -0.86
C VAL A 324 37.80 7.20 -1.35
N PHE A 325 36.84 7.66 -2.13
CA PHE A 325 36.81 9.03 -2.69
C PHE A 325 35.48 9.73 -2.38
N PHE A 326 35.54 11.04 -2.23
CA PHE A 326 34.40 11.93 -2.21
C PHE A 326 34.43 12.74 -3.49
N ALA A 327 33.32 12.81 -4.22
CA ALA A 327 33.26 13.49 -5.50
C ALA A 327 31.98 14.30 -5.67
N ASP A 328 32.07 15.37 -6.46
CA ASP A 328 30.92 16.22 -6.80
C ASP A 328 31.06 16.78 -8.22
N PHE A 329 29.96 16.82 -8.97
CA PHE A 329 29.94 17.33 -10.34
C PHE A 329 29.41 18.77 -10.40
N GLU A 330 30.12 19.60 -11.15
CA GLU A 330 29.62 20.90 -11.58
C GLU A 330 29.03 20.78 -12.98
N CYS A 331 27.86 21.37 -13.19
CA CYS A 331 27.10 21.21 -14.43
C CYS A 331 26.36 22.48 -14.84
N SER A 332 26.02 22.55 -16.12
CA SER A 332 25.28 23.68 -16.68
C SER A 332 23.80 23.64 -16.29
N THR A 333 23.19 24.83 -16.07
CA THR A 333 21.79 24.99 -15.60
C THR A 333 20.85 25.55 -16.67
N ASP A 334 21.34 25.68 -17.90
CA ASP A 334 20.71 26.32 -19.06
C ASP A 334 19.81 25.37 -19.88
N GLY A 335 19.43 24.21 -19.31
CA GLY A 335 18.53 23.25 -19.94
C GLY A 335 18.88 21.81 -19.58
N PHE A 336 19.31 21.02 -20.56
CA PHE A 336 19.86 19.68 -20.28
C PHE A 336 21.17 19.82 -19.53
N HIS A 337 21.20 19.39 -18.27
CA HIS A 337 22.40 19.50 -17.45
C HIS A 337 23.54 18.68 -18.06
N LYS A 338 24.65 19.37 -18.33
CA LYS A 338 25.90 18.82 -18.86
C LYS A 338 27.00 19.08 -17.83
N ALA A 339 27.66 18.02 -17.37
CA ALA A 339 28.82 18.15 -16.50
C ALA A 339 29.97 18.83 -17.26
N PHE A 340 30.62 19.78 -16.61
CA PHE A 340 31.82 20.46 -17.14
C PHE A 340 33.00 20.38 -16.19
N ASN A 341 32.79 19.98 -14.93
CA ASN A 341 33.86 19.74 -13.99
C ASN A 341 33.44 18.66 -12.98
N ILE A 342 34.41 17.91 -12.48
CA ILE A 342 34.26 17.03 -11.32
C ILE A 342 35.40 17.30 -10.36
N CYS A 343 35.05 17.57 -9.11
CA CYS A 343 35.98 17.68 -8.00
C CYS A 343 35.99 16.37 -7.24
N TYR A 344 37.15 15.86 -6.85
CA TYR A 344 37.23 14.69 -5.99
C TYR A 344 38.42 14.71 -5.05
N ASP A 345 38.20 14.16 -3.85
CA ASP A 345 39.16 14.05 -2.78
C ASP A 345 39.22 12.59 -2.28
N SER A 346 40.40 12.09 -1.96
CA SER A 346 40.55 10.81 -1.26
C SER A 346 40.26 10.95 0.23
N GLU A 347 39.80 9.87 0.87
CA GLU A 347 39.51 9.86 2.31
C GLU A 347 40.73 10.24 3.18
N ASP A 348 41.93 9.85 2.75
CA ASP A 348 43.20 10.17 3.44
C ASP A 348 43.76 11.56 3.09
N GLY A 349 43.10 12.29 2.18
CA GLY A 349 43.52 13.62 1.71
C GLY A 349 44.78 13.62 0.84
N SER A 350 45.26 12.46 0.41
CA SER A 350 46.43 12.34 -0.48
C SER A 350 46.15 12.80 -1.92
N VAL A 351 44.89 12.70 -2.36
CA VAL A 351 44.42 13.14 -3.68
C VAL A 351 43.35 14.20 -3.47
N SER A 352 43.53 15.35 -4.12
CA SER A 352 42.56 16.44 -4.16
C SER A 352 42.69 17.10 -5.53
N GLU A 353 41.78 16.76 -6.44
CA GLU A 353 41.88 17.14 -7.84
C GLU A 353 40.54 17.62 -8.41
N SER A 354 40.62 18.30 -9.55
CA SER A 354 39.45 18.67 -10.34
C SER A 354 39.72 18.45 -11.81
N ILE A 355 38.78 17.81 -12.51
CA ILE A 355 38.88 17.53 -13.95
C ILE A 355 37.87 18.40 -14.69
N TRP A 356 38.39 19.32 -15.49
CA TRP A 356 37.61 20.25 -16.29
C TRP A 356 37.41 19.74 -17.72
N GLY A 357 36.21 19.93 -18.26
CA GLY A 357 35.87 19.64 -19.65
C GLY A 357 34.61 18.80 -19.80
N GLN A 358 34.16 18.65 -21.05
CA GLN A 358 32.95 17.87 -21.38
C GLN A 358 33.12 16.36 -21.14
N ASN A 359 34.37 15.88 -21.09
CA ASN A 359 34.71 14.47 -20.86
C ASN A 359 35.11 14.18 -19.41
N CYS A 360 34.85 15.12 -18.49
CA CYS A 360 35.27 15.01 -17.09
C CYS A 360 34.81 13.71 -16.41
N ALA A 361 33.61 13.22 -16.73
CA ALA A 361 33.08 11.99 -16.18
C ALA A 361 33.86 10.74 -16.62
N THR A 362 34.23 10.65 -17.90
CA THR A 362 35.00 9.50 -18.43
C THR A 362 36.43 9.52 -17.92
N GLU A 363 37.08 10.69 -17.95
CA GLU A 363 38.45 10.85 -17.46
C GLU A 363 38.53 10.57 -15.94
N PHE A 364 37.51 10.96 -15.18
CA PHE A 364 37.39 10.58 -13.77
C PHE A 364 37.35 9.06 -13.58
N LEU A 365 36.52 8.34 -14.35
CA LEU A 365 36.46 6.88 -14.30
C LEU A 365 37.80 6.21 -14.67
N GLU A 366 38.54 6.77 -15.61
CA GLU A 366 39.85 6.26 -16.03
C GLU A 366 40.95 6.49 -14.98
N ARG A 367 40.84 7.57 -14.19
CA ARG A 367 41.79 7.88 -13.12
C ARG A 367 41.57 7.10 -11.83
N LEU A 368 40.36 6.56 -11.64
CA LEU A 368 40.03 5.83 -10.41
C LEU A 368 40.73 4.47 -10.36
N PRO A 369 41.45 4.16 -9.27
CA PRO A 369 41.98 2.83 -9.05
C PRO A 369 40.89 1.76 -8.99
N ASP A 370 41.25 0.50 -9.28
CA ASP A 370 40.34 -0.64 -9.11
C ASP A 370 39.83 -0.73 -7.66
N LYS A 371 38.60 -1.23 -7.48
CA LYS A 371 37.92 -1.33 -6.16
C LYS A 371 37.79 -0.01 -5.38
N SER A 372 37.67 1.10 -6.10
CA SER A 372 37.30 2.40 -5.52
C SER A 372 35.84 2.45 -5.07
N LEU A 373 35.60 3.02 -3.88
CA LEU A 373 34.28 3.39 -3.37
C LEU A 373 34.14 4.90 -3.40
N ILE A 374 33.11 5.40 -4.07
CA ILE A 374 32.94 6.85 -4.30
C ILE A 374 31.65 7.32 -3.63
N TYR A 375 31.75 8.40 -2.88
CA TYR A 375 30.63 9.07 -2.23
C TYR A 375 30.31 10.37 -2.97
N PHE A 376 29.06 10.48 -3.42
CA PHE A 376 28.48 11.71 -3.93
C PHE A 376 27.48 12.26 -2.91
N HIS A 377 27.42 13.59 -2.76
CA HIS A 377 26.46 14.22 -1.85
C HIS A 377 25.01 13.96 -2.30
N ASN A 378 24.77 13.92 -3.62
CA ASN A 378 23.48 13.60 -4.20
C ASN A 378 23.61 12.55 -5.32
N LEU A 379 23.98 11.32 -4.95
CA LEU A 379 24.21 10.23 -5.90
C LEU A 379 23.11 10.07 -6.97
N ASN A 380 21.82 10.22 -6.59
CA ASN A 380 20.70 10.12 -7.54
C ASN A 380 20.80 11.09 -8.71
N TYR A 381 21.42 12.25 -8.48
CA TYR A 381 21.66 13.27 -9.47
C TYR A 381 22.98 13.01 -10.21
N ASP A 382 24.09 12.90 -9.47
CA ASP A 382 25.45 12.84 -10.01
C ASP A 382 25.71 11.58 -10.85
N ILE A 383 25.12 10.45 -10.47
CA ILE A 383 25.30 9.18 -11.18
C ILE A 383 24.82 9.24 -12.64
N ASN A 384 23.91 10.15 -12.96
CA ASN A 384 23.40 10.31 -14.33
C ASN A 384 24.48 10.82 -15.29
N PHE A 385 25.47 11.57 -14.82
CA PHE A 385 26.59 12.01 -15.65
C PHE A 385 27.49 10.83 -16.02
N ILE A 386 27.65 9.87 -15.10
CA ILE A 386 28.46 8.67 -15.31
C ILE A 386 27.72 7.65 -16.20
N LEU A 387 26.46 7.33 -15.90
CA LEU A 387 25.69 6.30 -16.62
C LEU A 387 25.52 6.57 -18.11
N ARG A 388 25.49 7.85 -18.51
CA ARG A 388 25.46 8.26 -19.92
C ARG A 388 26.66 7.75 -20.72
N HIS A 389 27.79 7.50 -20.07
CA HIS A 389 29.02 7.01 -20.71
C HIS A 389 29.20 5.49 -20.57
N MET A 390 28.33 4.81 -19.80
CA MET A 390 28.39 3.36 -19.57
C MET A 390 27.44 2.56 -20.49
N THR A 391 26.69 3.22 -21.37
CA THR A 391 25.62 2.60 -22.17
C THR A 391 25.96 2.43 -23.66
N GLU A 392 27.26 2.38 -24.00
CA GLU A 392 27.71 1.94 -25.34
C GLU A 392 27.91 0.43 -25.44
#